data_AF-L8G326-F1
#
_entry.id   AF-L8G326-F1
#
_cell.length_a   1.000
_cell.length_b   1.000
_cell.length_c   1.000
_cell.angle_alpha   90.00
_cell.angle_beta   90.00
_cell.angle_gamma   90.00
#
_symmetry.space_group_name_H-M   'P 1'
#
loop_
_entity.id
_entity.type
_entity.pdbx_description
1 polymer ?
#
loop_
_entity_poly.entity_id
_entity_poly.type
_entity_poly.pdbx_seq_one_letter_code
_entity_poly.pdbx_strand_id
1 'polypeptide(L)'
;MVLIKMNDNKAHPLLAQVPLTVSPFISLPTATTLPYTYKTLPSTLPRSSTATTSTAGAADSKPQYVVSAAGHAAHPDEILASCKALQAYIAKVQDDADRELRGWEEGIRARELAEKRRVAPGWLDSEARILEPAQRAARCGGG
;
A
#
# COMPACT_ATOMS: atom_id res chain seq x y z
N MET A 1 32.26 -15.14 -18.72
CA MET A 1 33.16 -13.97 -18.85
C MET A 1 32.74 -13.22 -20.11
N VAL A 2 31.86 -12.24 -19.95
CA VAL A 2 31.36 -11.42 -21.07
C VAL A 2 32.45 -10.38 -21.36
N LEU A 3 33.12 -10.54 -22.48
CA LEU A 3 34.09 -9.59 -22.99
C LEU A 3 33.31 -8.36 -23.48
N ILE A 4 33.15 -7.34 -22.64
CA ILE A 4 32.68 -6.03 -23.12
C ILE A 4 33.84 -5.43 -23.91
N LYS A 5 33.77 -5.64 -25.22
CA LYS A 5 34.70 -5.12 -26.22
C LYS A 5 34.47 -3.61 -26.31
N MET A 6 35.33 -2.83 -25.67
CA MET A 6 35.28 -1.37 -25.74
C MET A 6 35.88 -0.90 -27.07
N ASN A 7 35.04 -0.22 -27.85
CA ASN A 7 35.34 0.60 -29.03
C ASN A 7 36.14 -0.05 -30.16
N ASP A 8 35.44 -0.85 -30.96
CA ASP A 8 35.78 -0.95 -32.39
C ASP A 8 35.69 0.48 -32.98
N ASN A 9 36.79 1.02 -33.52
CA ASN A 9 36.89 2.35 -34.14
C ASN A 9 36.07 2.50 -35.45
N LYS A 10 35.01 1.71 -35.62
CA LYS A 10 34.07 1.82 -36.72
C LYS A 10 32.81 2.49 -36.19
N ALA A 11 32.58 3.73 -36.62
CA ALA A 11 31.32 4.43 -36.38
C ALA A 11 30.15 3.54 -36.81
N HIS A 12 29.16 3.37 -35.92
CA HIS A 12 27.97 2.58 -36.20
C HIS A 12 27.26 3.16 -37.43
N PRO A 13 26.77 2.35 -38.40
CA PRO A 13 26.24 2.85 -39.67
C PRO A 13 25.08 3.85 -39.52
N LEU A 14 24.30 3.73 -38.44
CA LEU A 14 23.24 4.67 -38.09
C LEU A 14 23.76 6.05 -37.60
N LEU A 15 24.97 6.10 -37.06
CA LEU A 15 25.65 7.33 -36.63
C LEU A 15 26.49 7.96 -37.77
N ALA A 16 26.77 7.21 -38.84
CA ALA A 16 27.52 7.70 -40.00
C ALA A 16 26.67 8.56 -40.95
N GLN A 17 25.35 8.57 -40.78
CA GLN A 17 24.41 9.12 -41.78
C GLN A 17 23.88 10.52 -41.44
N VAL A 18 24.28 11.09 -40.32
CA VAL A 18 24.01 12.50 -40.01
C VAL A 18 25.28 13.28 -40.34
N PRO A 19 25.29 14.16 -41.35
CA PRO A 19 26.40 15.09 -41.50
C PRO A 19 26.45 15.91 -40.22
N LEU A 20 27.55 15.78 -39.47
CA LEU A 20 27.87 16.69 -38.38
C LEU A 20 28.15 18.04 -39.03
N THR A 21 27.09 18.75 -39.40
CA THR A 21 27.14 20.12 -39.88
C THR A 21 27.71 20.93 -38.74
N VAL A 22 29.02 21.14 -38.79
CA VAL A 22 29.71 22.05 -37.90
C VAL A 22 29.24 23.44 -38.31
N SER A 23 28.15 23.90 -37.69
CA SER A 23 27.78 25.31 -37.76
C SER A 23 28.97 26.10 -37.21
N PRO A 24 29.48 27.12 -37.92
CA PRO A 24 30.59 27.95 -37.43
C PRO A 24 30.21 28.74 -36.16
N PHE A 25 28.94 28.69 -35.75
CA PHE A 25 28.44 29.32 -34.53
C PHE A 25 28.21 28.34 -33.38
N ILE A 26 28.41 27.02 -33.58
CA ILE A 26 28.24 26.00 -32.54
C ILE A 26 29.58 25.33 -32.26
N SER A 27 30.19 25.74 -31.14
CA SER A 27 31.34 25.06 -30.56
C SER A 27 30.85 23.82 -29.84
N LEU A 28 31.04 22.64 -30.44
CA LEU A 28 30.77 21.40 -29.72
C LEU A 28 31.77 21.24 -28.57
N PRO A 29 31.33 20.78 -27.39
CA PRO A 29 32.24 20.50 -26.29
C PRO A 29 33.28 19.46 -26.73
N THR A 30 34.54 19.86 -26.72
CA THR A 30 35.67 18.98 -27.08
C THR A 30 35.91 18.01 -25.92
N ALA A 31 36.09 16.72 -26.22
CA ALA A 31 36.38 15.71 -25.22
C ALA A 31 37.70 16.05 -24.50
N THR A 32 37.67 16.09 -23.17
CA THR A 32 38.86 16.39 -22.37
C THR A 32 39.82 15.21 -22.45
N THR A 33 41.09 15.47 -22.74
CA THR A 33 42.12 14.44 -22.71
C THR A 33 42.48 14.17 -21.25
N LEU A 34 42.47 12.91 -20.85
CA LEU A 34 42.86 12.53 -19.50
C LEU A 34 44.34 12.90 -19.26
N PRO A 35 44.70 13.44 -18.07
CA PRO A 35 46.08 13.74 -17.73
C PRO A 35 46.97 12.49 -17.82
N TYR A 36 48.27 12.68 -18.08
CA TYR A 36 49.23 11.57 -18.16
C TYR A 36 49.33 10.74 -16.85
N THR A 37 48.89 11.29 -15.73
CA THR A 37 48.81 10.62 -14.42
C THR A 37 47.52 9.81 -14.22
N TYR A 38 46.62 9.76 -15.20
CA TYR A 38 45.36 9.05 -15.07
C TYR A 38 45.60 7.54 -14.90
N LYS A 39 45.12 7.01 -13.77
CA LYS A 39 45.15 5.59 -13.46
C LYS A 39 43.80 4.98 -13.80
N THR A 40 43.78 4.11 -14.81
CA THR A 40 42.59 3.31 -15.12
C THR A 40 42.31 2.36 -13.96
N LEU A 41 41.13 2.47 -13.37
CA LEU A 41 40.70 1.54 -12.35
C LEU A 41 40.59 0.13 -12.95
N PRO A 42 40.99 -0.93 -12.22
CA PRO A 42 40.76 -2.30 -12.65
C PRO A 42 39.27 -2.53 -12.89
N SER A 43 38.92 -3.15 -14.02
CA SER A 43 37.53 -3.47 -14.39
C SER A 43 36.85 -4.47 -13.44
N THR A 44 37.58 -4.95 -12.42
CA THR A 44 37.05 -5.72 -11.31
C THR A 44 36.60 -4.77 -10.21
N LEU A 45 35.55 -4.01 -10.47
CA LEU A 45 34.83 -3.33 -9.40
C LEU A 45 34.40 -4.39 -8.37
N PRO A 46 34.69 -4.21 -7.07
CA PRO A 46 34.15 -5.10 -6.04
C PRO A 46 32.62 -5.11 -6.17
N ARG A 47 32.01 -6.28 -5.95
CA ARG A 47 30.57 -6.50 -6.04
C ARG A 47 29.85 -5.39 -5.27
N SER A 48 28.87 -4.73 -5.90
CA SER A 48 28.12 -3.62 -5.29
C SER A 48 27.70 -3.97 -3.85
N SER A 49 27.95 -3.04 -2.92
CA SER A 49 27.65 -3.16 -1.49
C SER A 49 26.16 -3.17 -1.18
N THR A 50 25.29 -3.09 -2.18
CA THR A 50 23.94 -3.69 -2.12
C THR A 50 24.08 -5.21 -2.15
N ALA A 51 24.82 -5.74 -1.17
CA ALA A 51 24.96 -7.15 -0.95
C ALA A 51 23.56 -7.68 -0.69
N THR A 52 22.99 -8.34 -1.70
CA THR A 52 21.96 -9.33 -1.47
C THR A 52 22.49 -10.21 -0.35
N THR A 53 21.84 -10.20 0.80
CA THR A 53 22.03 -11.25 1.80
C THR A 53 21.37 -12.51 1.26
N SER A 54 21.81 -12.97 0.09
CA SER A 54 21.63 -14.34 -0.35
C SER A 54 22.43 -15.14 0.66
N THR A 55 21.75 -15.66 1.68
CA THR A 55 22.27 -16.78 2.46
C THR A 55 22.82 -17.78 1.44
N ALA A 56 24.14 -17.91 1.42
CA ALA A 56 24.85 -18.80 0.51
C ALA A 56 24.42 -20.23 0.85
N GLY A 57 23.39 -20.73 0.17
CA GLY A 57 22.81 -22.05 0.47
C GLY A 57 21.51 -22.40 -0.24
N ALA A 58 20.73 -21.45 -0.75
CA ALA A 58 19.49 -21.76 -1.47
C ALA A 58 19.51 -21.14 -2.87
N ALA A 59 19.69 -21.97 -3.89
CA ALA A 59 19.59 -21.56 -5.30
C ALA A 59 18.16 -21.12 -5.69
N ASP A 60 17.18 -21.31 -4.79
CA ASP A 60 15.75 -21.07 -5.02
C ASP A 60 15.14 -19.92 -4.18
N SER A 61 15.91 -19.24 -3.31
CA SER A 61 15.39 -18.13 -2.50
C SER A 61 15.52 -16.77 -3.18
N LYS A 62 14.43 -15.99 -3.18
CA LYS A 62 14.39 -14.66 -3.79
C LYS A 62 15.41 -13.72 -3.12
N PRO A 63 16.09 -12.84 -3.90
CA PRO A 63 17.16 -11.99 -3.38
C PRO A 63 16.64 -10.96 -2.37
N GLN A 64 17.01 -11.08 -1.10
CA GLN A 64 16.64 -10.10 -0.08
C GLN A 64 17.45 -8.82 -0.28
N TYR A 65 16.75 -7.74 -0.63
CA TYR A 65 17.37 -6.46 -0.98
C TYR A 65 16.99 -5.32 -0.02
N VAL A 66 15.95 -5.50 0.79
CA VAL A 66 15.54 -4.51 1.79
C VAL A 66 16.19 -4.91 3.11
N VAL A 67 17.12 -4.09 3.60
CA VAL A 67 17.77 -4.30 4.90
C VAL A 67 17.29 -3.21 5.85
N SER A 68 16.67 -3.61 6.97
CA SER A 68 16.33 -2.70 8.05
C SER A 68 17.56 -2.42 8.93
N ALA A 69 17.63 -1.24 9.55
CA ALA A 69 18.68 -0.89 10.50
C ALA A 69 18.78 -1.88 11.68
N ALA A 70 17.70 -2.61 11.97
CA ALA A 70 17.65 -3.68 12.96
C ALA A 70 18.26 -5.03 12.49
N GLY A 71 18.80 -5.10 11.27
CA GLY A 71 19.46 -6.30 10.73
C GLY A 71 18.53 -7.32 10.07
N HIS A 72 17.24 -7.01 9.91
CA HIS A 72 16.32 -7.85 9.15
C HIS A 72 16.43 -7.53 7.66
N ALA A 73 16.81 -8.53 6.86
CA ALA A 73 16.80 -8.47 5.41
C ALA A 73 15.58 -9.22 4.87
N ALA A 74 14.83 -8.62 3.95
CA ALA A 74 13.61 -9.20 3.39
C ALA A 74 13.49 -8.92 1.88
N HIS A 75 12.71 -9.76 1.20
CA HIS A 75 12.25 -9.48 -0.16
C HIS A 75 10.98 -8.59 -0.10
N PRO A 76 10.76 -7.65 -1.03
CA PRO A 76 9.59 -6.79 -1.12
C PRO A 76 8.28 -7.57 -1.11
N ASP A 77 8.24 -8.72 -1.78
CA ASP A 77 7.05 -9.57 -1.85
C ASP A 77 6.70 -10.10 -0.46
N GLU A 78 7.71 -10.40 0.37
CA GLU A 78 7.51 -10.86 1.74
C GLU A 78 7.00 -9.71 2.62
N ILE A 79 7.51 -8.50 2.42
CA ILE A 79 7.02 -7.29 3.11
C ILE A 79 5.56 -7.01 2.72
N LEU A 80 5.24 -7.06 1.43
CA LEU A 80 3.87 -6.87 0.94
C LEU A 80 2.93 -7.96 1.46
N ALA A 81 3.38 -9.22 1.50
CA ALA A 81 2.61 -10.31 2.09
C ALA A 81 2.36 -10.07 3.58
N SER A 82 3.37 -9.62 4.33
CA SER A 82 3.24 -9.26 5.74
C SER A 82 2.24 -8.13 5.96
N CYS A 83 2.32 -7.06 5.16
CA CYS A 83 1.36 -5.94 5.23
C CYS A 83 -0.08 -6.40 4.94
N LYS A 84 -0.28 -7.23 3.92
CA LYS A 84 -1.60 -7.78 3.58
C LYS A 84 -2.15 -8.69 4.68
N ALA A 85 -1.30 -9.55 5.26
CA ALA A 85 -1.67 -10.40 6.37
C ALA A 85 -2.08 -9.58 7.60
N LEU A 86 -1.35 -8.50 7.90
CA LEU A 86 -1.68 -7.59 8.99
C LEU A 86 -3.02 -6.88 8.75
N GLN A 87 -3.26 -6.41 7.52
CA GLN A 87 -4.53 -5.79 7.14
C GLN A 87 -5.71 -6.75 7.31
N ALA A 88 -5.57 -8.00 6.86
CA ALA A 88 -6.60 -9.02 7.02
C ALA A 88 -6.87 -9.34 8.50
N TYR A 89 -5.81 -9.38 9.32
CA TYR A 89 -5.94 -9.58 10.76
C TYR A 89 -6.68 -8.43 11.43
N ILE A 90 -6.34 -7.18 11.13
CA ILE A 90 -7.02 -5.99 11.69
C ILE A 90 -8.51 -6.00 11.30
N ALA A 91 -8.82 -6.29 10.03
CA ALA A 91 -10.21 -6.38 9.57
C ALA A 91 -10.99 -7.45 10.34
N LYS A 92 -10.40 -8.63 10.54
CA LYS A 92 -11.03 -9.69 11.34
C LYS A 92 -11.29 -9.25 12.79
N VAL A 93 -10.31 -8.59 13.42
CA VAL A 93 -10.46 -8.10 14.80
C VAL A 93 -11.58 -7.06 14.90
N GLN A 94 -11.72 -6.18 13.90
CA GLN A 94 -12.81 -5.22 13.82
C GLN A 94 -14.17 -5.91 13.66
N ASP A 95 -14.28 -6.87 12.74
CA ASP A 95 -15.51 -7.64 12.51
C ASP A 95 -15.96 -8.42 13.75
N ASP A 96 -15.01 -9.03 14.48
CA ASP A 96 -15.29 -9.76 15.71
C ASP A 96 -15.78 -8.82 16.82
N ALA A 97 -15.18 -7.63 16.96
CA ALA A 97 -15.61 -6.62 17.91
C ALA A 97 -17.01 -6.06 17.59
N ASP A 98 -17.28 -5.77 16.32
CA ASP A 98 -18.60 -5.31 15.86
C ASP A 98 -19.67 -6.37 16.09
N ARG A 99 -19.34 -7.65 15.91
CA ARG A 99 -20.26 -8.76 16.20
C ARG A 99 -20.56 -8.84 17.70
N GLU A 100 -19.54 -8.69 18.54
CA GLU A 100 -19.73 -8.69 19.99
C GLU A 100 -20.63 -7.54 20.44
N LEU A 101 -20.39 -6.33 19.94
CA LEU A 101 -21.23 -5.15 20.23
C LEU A 101 -22.68 -5.38 19.83
N ARG A 102 -22.92 -5.87 18.60
CA ARG A 102 -24.29 -6.18 18.14
C ARG A 102 -24.97 -7.22 19.02
N GLY A 103 -24.25 -8.28 19.39
CA GLY A 103 -24.78 -9.31 20.29
C GLY A 103 -25.13 -8.76 21.68
N TRP A 104 -24.31 -7.85 22.21
CA TRP A 104 -24.59 -7.16 23.46
C TRP A 104 -25.82 -6.26 23.37
N GLU A 105 -25.92 -5.45 22.31
CA GLU A 105 -27.08 -4.57 22.07
C GLU A 105 -28.38 -5.36 21.88
N GLU A 106 -28.35 -6.47 21.14
CA GLU A 106 -29.48 -7.39 21.00
C GLU A 106 -29.89 -8.00 22.33
N GLY A 107 -28.92 -8.39 23.16
CA GLY A 107 -29.17 -8.91 24.50
C GLY A 107 -29.84 -7.88 25.42
N ILE A 108 -29.42 -6.61 25.35
CA ILE A 108 -30.08 -5.51 26.08
C ILE A 108 -31.50 -5.32 25.57
N ARG A 109 -31.70 -5.22 24.25
CA ARG A 109 -33.02 -5.07 23.63
C ARG A 109 -33.97 -6.22 24.02
N ALA A 110 -33.47 -7.45 24.05
CA ALA A 110 -34.27 -8.62 24.43
C ALA A 110 -34.69 -8.57 25.90
N ARG A 111 -33.78 -8.19 26.81
CA ARG A 111 -34.08 -8.03 28.24
C ARG A 111 -35.10 -6.91 28.47
N GLU A 112 -34.90 -5.76 27.87
CA GLU A 112 -35.87 -4.65 27.95
C GLU A 112 -37.22 -5.04 27.39
N LEU A 113 -37.28 -5.73 26.25
CA LEU A 113 -38.53 -6.21 25.66
C LEU A 113 -39.24 -7.19 26.60
N ALA A 114 -38.50 -8.10 27.23
CA ALA A 114 -39.04 -9.05 28.19
C ALA A 114 -39.58 -8.35 29.45
N GLU A 115 -38.86 -7.36 29.98
CA GLU A 115 -39.33 -6.54 31.10
C GLU A 115 -40.59 -5.76 30.72
N LYS A 116 -40.60 -5.12 29.55
CA LYS A 116 -41.76 -4.39 29.03
C LYS A 116 -42.98 -5.32 28.85
N ARG A 117 -42.78 -6.53 28.32
CA ARG A 117 -43.81 -7.59 28.23
C ARG A 117 -44.30 -8.07 29.58
N ARG A 118 -43.42 -8.12 30.60
CA ARG A 118 -43.81 -8.45 31.98
C ARG A 118 -44.67 -7.36 32.61
N VAL A 119 -44.34 -6.09 32.36
CA VAL A 119 -45.05 -4.94 32.91
C VAL A 119 -46.43 -4.77 32.27
N ALA A 120 -46.55 -5.00 30.97
CA ALA A 120 -47.80 -4.84 30.23
C ALA A 120 -48.02 -6.01 29.26
N PRO A 121 -48.50 -7.17 29.75
CA PRO A 121 -48.79 -8.33 28.90
C PRO A 121 -49.87 -7.97 27.88
N GLY A 122 -49.59 -8.22 26.59
CA GLY A 122 -50.53 -7.97 25.50
C GLY A 122 -50.66 -6.50 25.03
N TRP A 123 -50.12 -5.52 25.75
CA TRP A 123 -50.21 -4.11 25.34
C TRP A 123 -49.19 -3.72 24.25
N LEU A 124 -47.97 -4.26 24.31
CA LEU A 124 -46.89 -3.94 23.36
C LEU A 124 -47.00 -4.63 22.01
N ASP A 125 -47.67 -5.78 21.97
CA ASP A 125 -47.84 -6.59 20.77
C ASP A 125 -49.23 -6.39 20.11
N SER A 126 -50.04 -5.42 20.59
CA SER A 126 -51.38 -5.09 20.07
C SER A 126 -51.40 -3.75 19.34
N GLU A 127 -52.14 -3.63 18.23
CA GLU A 127 -52.40 -2.35 17.54
C GLU A 127 -53.39 -1.42 18.29
N ALA A 128 -53.86 -1.83 19.46
CA ALA A 128 -54.80 -1.08 20.27
C ALA A 128 -54.13 0.17 20.88
N ARG A 129 -54.30 1.33 20.24
CA ARG A 129 -53.90 2.62 20.79
C ARG A 129 -55.02 3.18 21.67
N ILE A 130 -54.67 3.78 22.80
CA ILE A 130 -55.62 4.57 23.60
C ILE A 130 -56.10 5.72 22.72
N LEU A 131 -57.41 5.92 22.64
CA LEU A 131 -57.98 7.09 21.99
C LEU A 131 -57.56 8.34 22.77
N GLU A 132 -56.73 9.17 22.15
CA GLU A 132 -56.43 10.50 22.69
C GLU A 132 -57.66 11.40 22.52
N PRO A 133 -58.03 12.19 23.54
CA PRO A 133 -59.12 13.13 23.40
C PRO A 133 -58.75 14.16 22.34
N ALA A 134 -59.60 14.31 21.32
CA ALA A 134 -59.47 15.40 20.37
C ALA A 134 -59.44 16.72 21.15
N GLN A 135 -58.35 17.49 21.04
CA GLN A 135 -58.35 18.85 21.54
C GLN A 135 -59.51 19.56 20.84
N ARG A 136 -60.53 19.95 21.61
CA ARG A 136 -61.62 20.78 21.08
C ARG A 136 -60.95 21.97 20.43
N ALA A 137 -61.07 22.07 19.10
CA ALA A 137 -60.70 23.25 18.35
C ALA A 137 -61.19 24.45 19.15
N ALA A 138 -60.24 25.30 19.55
CA ALA A 138 -60.54 26.52 20.28
C ALA A 138 -61.69 27.23 19.54
N ARG A 139 -62.79 27.49 20.27
CA ARG A 139 -63.92 28.28 19.80
C ARG A 139 -63.39 29.58 19.17
N CYS A 140 -63.36 29.66 17.85
CA CYS A 140 -63.31 30.91 17.08
C CYS A 140 -63.55 30.56 15.60
N GLY A 141 -64.61 30.99 14.92
CA GLY A 141 -65.71 31.88 15.27
C GLY A 141 -66.94 31.51 14.45
N GLY A 142 -68.11 31.96 14.92
CA GLY A 142 -69.31 32.01 14.10
C GLY A 142 -69.49 33.37 13.45
N GLY A 143 -70.46 33.43 12.54
CA GLY A 143 -71.16 34.66 12.14
C GLY A 143 -70.47 35.48 11.07
#